data_AF-A0A2J4RFM8-F1
#
_entry.id   AF-A0A2J4RFM8-F1
#
_cell.length_a   1.000
_cell.length_b   1.000
_cell.length_c   1.000
_cell.angle_alpha   90.00
_cell.angle_beta   90.00
_cell.angle_gamma   90.00
#
_symmetry.space_group_name_H-M   'P 1'
#
loop_
_entity.id
_entity.type
_entity.pdbx_description
1 polymer ?
#
loop_
_entity_poly.entity_id
_entity_poly.type
_entity_poly.pdbx_seq_one_letter_code
_entity_poly.pdbx_strand_id
1 'polypeptide(L)' 'DKDFFWLLMQKDSGRPLMDALVTFLSRNHHNVIIEGVESEAHKAWLQGMEWFAIQGHYWKEVSIEQLVQEDITA' A
#
# COMPACT_ATOMS: atom_id res chain seq x y z
N ASP A 1 4.67 -1.07 8.52
CA ASP A 1 5.68 -2.15 8.47
C ASP A 1 5.40 -3.08 7.29
N LYS A 2 6.37 -3.17 6.37
CA LYS A 2 6.31 -4.00 5.16
C LYS A 2 6.32 -5.50 5.47
N ASP A 3 7.04 -5.92 6.51
CA ASP A 3 7.20 -7.34 6.82
C ASP A 3 5.88 -7.95 7.30
N PHE A 4 5.07 -7.15 8.02
CA PHE A 4 3.71 -7.51 8.39
C PHE A 4 2.80 -7.69 7.17
N PHE A 5 2.84 -6.75 6.21
CA PHE A 5 2.05 -6.87 4.97
C PHE A 5 2.44 -8.14 4.19
N TRP A 6 3.74 -8.37 3.97
CA TRP A 6 4.20 -9.54 3.23
C TRP A 6 3.89 -10.86 3.95
N LEU A 7 3.97 -10.88 5.28
CA LEU A 7 3.58 -12.03 6.08
C LEU A 7 2.10 -12.38 5.85
N LEU A 8 1.21 -11.38 5.87
CA LEU A 8 -0.23 -11.61 5.64
C LEU A 8 -0.49 -12.13 4.22
N MET A 9 0.24 -11.69 3.20
CA MET A 9 0.07 -12.23 1.85
C MET A 9 0.35 -13.74 1.75
N GLN A 10 1.18 -14.29 2.63
CA GLN A 10 1.53 -15.72 2.67
C GLN A 10 0.54 -16.58 3.45
N LYS A 11 -0.49 -15.99 4.06
CA LYS A 11 -1.48 -16.71 4.87
C LYS A 11 -2.80 -16.80 4.13
N ASP A 12 -3.44 -17.98 4.17
CA ASP A 12 -4.77 -18.21 3.58
C ASP A 12 -5.81 -17.21 4.10
N SER A 13 -5.73 -16.85 5.39
CA SER A 13 -6.60 -15.87 6.05
C SER A 13 -6.05 -14.46 6.07
N GLY A 14 -4.89 -14.19 5.47
CA GLY A 14 -4.23 -12.89 5.63
C GLY A 14 -4.95 -11.74 4.93
N ARG A 15 -5.58 -12.00 3.77
CA ARG A 15 -6.38 -10.98 3.07
C ARG A 15 -7.57 -10.51 3.91
N PRO A 16 -8.47 -11.39 4.39
CA PRO A 16 -9.59 -10.93 5.23
C PRO A 16 -9.13 -10.32 6.57
N LEU A 17 -7.99 -10.77 7.13
CA LEU A 17 -7.42 -10.14 8.33
C LEU A 17 -6.92 -8.71 8.07
N MET A 18 -6.20 -8.49 6.98
CA MET A 18 -5.77 -7.15 6.58
C MET A 18 -6.98 -6.25 6.34
N ASP A 19 -7.97 -6.74 5.57
CA ASP A 19 -9.17 -5.98 5.24
C ASP A 19 -9.94 -5.55 6.49
N ALA A 20 -10.12 -6.46 7.46
CA ALA A 20 -10.76 -6.16 8.74
C ALA A 20 -9.97 -5.13 9.55
N LEU A 21 -8.64 -5.24 9.60
CA LEU A 21 -7.77 -4.30 10.31
C LEU A 21 -7.83 -2.90 9.70
N VAL A 22 -7.69 -2.80 8.38
CA VAL A 22 -7.74 -1.53 7.64
C VAL A 22 -9.12 -0.89 7.81
N THR A 23 -10.19 -1.67 7.65
CA THR A 23 -11.58 -1.21 7.87
C THR A 23 -11.78 -0.70 9.29
N PHE A 24 -11.28 -1.42 10.30
CA PHE A 24 -11.40 -0.99 11.69
C PHE A 24 -10.71 0.36 11.91
N LEU A 25 -9.47 0.52 11.46
CA LEU A 25 -8.71 1.77 11.62
C LEU A 25 -9.34 2.94 10.85
N SER A 26 -9.74 2.69 9.60
CA SER A 26 -10.45 3.65 8.74
C SER A 26 -11.72 4.17 9.42
N ARG A 27 -12.57 3.26 9.92
CA ARG A 27 -13.81 3.61 10.63
C ARG A 27 -13.60 4.31 11.97
N ASN A 28 -12.39 4.23 12.52
CA ASN A 28 -11.97 4.96 13.72
C ASN A 28 -11.16 6.23 13.38
N HIS A 29 -11.34 6.76 12.17
CA HIS A 29 -10.77 8.03 11.72
C HIS A 29 -9.23 8.06 11.67
N HIS A 30 -8.61 6.91 11.38
CA HIS A 30 -7.18 6.83 11.11
C HIS A 30 -6.91 6.71 9.61
N ASN A 31 -5.97 7.50 9.11
CA ASN A 31 -5.44 7.34 7.76
C ASN A 31 -4.44 6.18 7.75
N VAL A 32 -4.81 5.07 7.12
CA VAL A 32 -3.96 3.88 7.04
C VAL A 32 -3.09 3.93 5.81
N ILE A 33 -1.77 3.94 6.00
CA ILE A 33 -0.78 3.82 4.93
C ILE A 33 -0.25 2.39 4.93
N ILE A 34 -0.37 1.68 3.80
CA ILE A 34 0.24 0.35 3.65
C ILE A 34 1.62 0.51 2.99
N GLU A 35 2.64 0.10 3.71
CA GLU A 35 4.04 0.11 3.25
C GLU A 35 4.46 -1.25 2.66
N GLY A 36 5.46 -1.25 1.79
CA GLY A 36 6.01 -2.47 1.19
C GLY A 36 5.39 -2.86 -0.16
N VAL A 37 4.72 -1.93 -0.85
CA VAL A 37 4.19 -2.17 -2.19
C VAL A 37 5.32 -2.09 -3.22
N GLU A 38 5.79 -3.25 -3.65
CA GLU A 38 6.88 -3.41 -4.64
C GLU A 38 6.48 -4.01 -6.01
N SER A 39 5.24 -4.50 -6.18
CA SER A 39 4.81 -5.18 -7.40
C SER A 39 3.33 -4.96 -7.73
N GLU A 40 2.92 -5.22 -8.97
CA GLU A 40 1.49 -5.26 -9.33
C GLU A 40 0.71 -6.28 -8.52
N ALA A 41 1.34 -7.42 -8.18
CA ALA A 41 0.71 -8.42 -7.32
C ALA A 41 0.37 -7.85 -5.95
N HIS A 42 1.23 -7.00 -5.38
CA HIS A 42 0.94 -6.28 -4.13
C HIS A 42 -0.25 -5.32 -4.28
N LYS A 43 -0.30 -4.55 -5.38
CA LYS A 43 -1.43 -3.62 -5.65
C LYS A 43 -2.75 -4.36 -5.84
N ALA A 44 -2.75 -5.41 -6.65
CA ALA A 44 -3.94 -6.25 -6.86
C ALA A 44 -4.38 -6.90 -5.54
N TRP A 45 -3.43 -7.31 -4.69
CA TRP A 45 -3.76 -7.85 -3.38
C TRP A 45 -4.38 -6.80 -2.45
N LEU A 46 -4.07 -5.52 -2.58
CA LEU A 46 -4.69 -4.46 -1.78
C LEU A 46 -6.00 -3.92 -2.39
N GLN A 47 -6.37 -4.35 -3.60
CA GLN A 47 -7.52 -3.81 -4.31
C GLN A 47 -8.83 -3.99 -3.52
N GLY A 48 -9.59 -2.89 -3.39
CA GLY A 48 -10.90 -2.87 -2.76
C GLY A 48 -10.90 -2.69 -1.23
N MET A 49 -9.73 -2.64 -0.58
CA MET A 49 -9.61 -2.35 0.85
C MET A 49 -9.64 -0.83 1.11
N GLU A 50 -10.09 -0.42 2.30
CA GLU A 50 -10.23 0.99 2.71
C GLU A 50 -8.91 1.69 3.12
N TRP A 51 -7.77 1.34 2.51
CA TRP A 51 -6.51 2.03 2.82
C TRP A 51 -6.55 3.48 2.31
N PHE A 52 -5.85 4.38 3.01
CA PHE A 52 -5.77 5.79 2.64
C PHE A 52 -4.72 6.02 1.56
N ALA A 53 -3.53 5.44 1.73
CA ALA A 53 -2.45 5.50 0.77
C ALA A 53 -1.61 4.21 0.79
N ILE A 54 -0.78 4.05 -0.23
CA ILE A 54 0.15 2.93 -0.36
C ILE A 54 1.55 3.47 -0.67
N GLN A 55 2.58 2.82 -0.14
CA GLN A 55 3.97 3.24 -0.26
C GLN A 55 4.86 2.03 -0.50
N GLY A 56 5.86 2.19 -1.37
CA GLY A 56 6.93 1.21 -1.54
C GLY A 56 7.71 1.44 -2.83
N HIS A 57 8.67 0.56 -3.09
CA HIS A 57 9.57 0.66 -4.25
C HIS A 57 8.92 0.29 -5.58
N TYR A 58 7.61 -0.01 -5.60
CA TYR A 58 6.85 -0.13 -6.84
C TYR A 58 6.93 1.16 -7.65
N TRP A 59 6.89 2.33 -6.98
CA TRP A 59 7.26 3.59 -7.62
C TRP A 59 8.77 3.75 -7.55
N LYS A 60 9.37 4.08 -8.68
CA LYS A 60 10.80 4.37 -8.75
C LYS A 60 11.12 5.54 -7.84
N GLU A 61 12.10 5.36 -6.96
CA GLU A 61 12.65 6.47 -6.17
C GLU A 61 13.27 7.50 -7.11
N VAL A 62 12.94 8.77 -6.88
CA VAL A 62 13.40 9.90 -7.68
C VAL A 62 13.87 11.01 -6.74
N SER A 63 14.84 11.81 -7.20
CA SER A 63 15.25 13.00 -6.44
C SER A 63 14.13 14.03 -6.39
N ILE A 64 14.21 15.00 -5.47
CA ILE A 64 13.23 16.09 -5.38
C ILE A 64 13.19 16.86 -6.71
N GLU A 65 14.36 17.11 -7.31
CA GLU A 65 14.48 17.82 -8.59
C GLU A 65 13.76 17.09 -9.73
N GLN A 66 13.85 15.75 -9.75
CA GLN A 66 13.14 14.93 -10.73
C GLN A 66 11.63 14.89 -10.46
N LEU A 67 11.22 14.90 -9.19
CA LEU A 67 9.82 14.85 -8.78
C LEU A 67 9.05 16.13 -9.14
N VAL A 68 9.71 17.29 -9.06
CA VAL A 68 9.09 18.60 -9.33
C VAL A 68 9.15 19.03 -10.80
N GLN A 69 9.80 18.25 -11.67
CA GLN A 69 9.79 18.51 -13.11
C GLN A 69 8.39 18.22 -13.68
N GLU A 70 7.75 19.22 -14.28
CA GLU A 70 6.38 19.15 -14.79
C GLU A 70 6.18 18.22 -16.00
N ASP A 71 7.24 17.59 -16.52
CA ASP A 71 7.15 16.64 -17.64
C ASP A 71 6.83 15.22 -17.15
N ILE A 72 5.71 15.04 -16.45
CA ILE A 72 5.09 13.72 -16.30
C ILE A 72 4.37 13.42 -17.61
N THR A 73 5.11 12.96 -18.61
CA THR A 73 4.50 12.35 -19.80
C THR A 73 3.84 11.04 -19.36
N ALA A 74 2.50 11.02 -19.42
CA ALA A 74 1.63 9.89 -19.11
C ALA A 74 1.73 8.76 -20.15
#